data_AF-A0A0U2MQ29-F1
#
_entry.id   AF-A0A0U2MQ29-F1
#
_cell.length_a   1.000
_cell.length_b   1.000
_cell.length_c   1.000
_cell.angle_alpha   90.00
_cell.angle_beta   90.00
_cell.angle_gamma   90.00
#
_symmetry.space_group_name_H-M   'P 1'
#
loop_
_entity.id
_entity.type
_entity.pdbx_description
1 polymer ?
#
loop_
_entity_poly.entity_id
_entity_poly.type
_entity_poly.pdbx_seq_one_letter_code
_entity_poly.pdbx_strand_id
1 'polypeptide(L)' 'MRYSFWEKTYYRQQEAKGKPHNTITRSLASKWIRILFRCWKTYTPYDESTYLTALKSKRSPLLKFTVGS' A
#
# COMPACT_ATOMS: atom_id res chain seq x y z
N MET A 1 3.86 8.41 9.97
CA MET A 1 2.58 8.65 9.27
C MET A 1 1.85 7.32 9.17
N ARG A 2 0.65 7.21 9.77
CA ARG A 2 -0.16 5.99 9.81
C ARG A 2 -1.52 6.38 9.25
N TYR A 3 -1.61 6.54 7.92
CA TYR A 3 -2.78 7.16 7.29
C TYR A 3 -3.69 6.15 6.59
N SER A 4 -3.18 4.97 6.20
CA SER A 4 -4.00 3.97 5.49
C SER A 4 -3.74 2.53 5.94
N PHE A 5 -4.78 1.71 5.91
CA PHE A 5 -4.80 0.32 6.35
C PHE A 5 -3.82 -0.55 5.55
N TRP A 6 -3.70 -0.30 4.24
CA TRP A 6 -2.78 -1.03 3.37
C TRP A 6 -1.29 -0.71 3.64
N GLU A 7 -0.97 0.49 4.13
CA GLU A 7 0.42 0.86 4.47
C GLU A 7 0.91 0.05 5.66
N LYS A 8 0.06 -0.07 6.70
CA LYS A 8 0.37 -0.80 7.94
C LYS A 8 0.56 -2.28 7.65
N THR A 9 -0.29 -2.88 6.81
CA THR A 9 -0.16 -4.28 6.41
C THR A 9 1.07 -4.51 5.53
N TYR A 10 1.38 -3.60 4.60
CA TYR A 10 2.60 -3.67 3.81
C TYR A 10 3.86 -3.55 4.66
N TYR A 11 3.85 -2.65 5.63
CA TYR A 11 4.96 -2.47 6.56
C TYR A 11 5.22 -3.75 7.36
N ARG A 12 4.17 -4.30 8.00
CA ARG A 12 4.24 -5.57 8.74
C ARG A 12 4.72 -6.73 7.87
N GLN A 13 4.26 -6.81 6.62
CA GLN A 13 4.71 -7.86 5.70
C GLN A 13 6.22 -7.78 5.41
N GLN A 14 6.77 -6.58 5.25
CA GLN A 14 8.20 -6.43 4.94
C GLN A 14 9.08 -6.57 6.18
N GLU A 15 8.57 -6.18 7.34
CA GLU A 15 9.18 -6.45 8.64
C GLU A 15 9.24 -7.95 8.92
N ALA A 16 8.16 -8.70 8.67
CA ALA A 16 8.14 -10.16 8.78
C ALA A 16 9.11 -10.87 7.81
N LYS A 17 9.50 -10.21 6.71
CA LYS A 17 10.54 -10.68 5.79
C LYS A 17 11.96 -10.29 6.21
N GLY A 18 12.13 -9.62 7.36
CA GLY A 18 13.43 -9.20 7.88
C GLY A 18 14.05 -8.01 7.15
N LYS A 19 13.28 -7.21 6.41
CA LYS A 19 13.85 -6.04 5.70
C LYS A 19 14.11 -4.87 6.66
N PRO A 20 15.23 -4.13 6.51
CA PRO A 20 15.50 -2.97 7.33
C PRO A 20 14.50 -1.84 7.03
N HIS A 21 14.15 -1.07 8.07
CA HIS A 21 13.13 -0.02 8.03
C HIS A 21 13.26 0.90 6.82
N ASN A 22 14.47 1.37 6.51
CA ASN A 22 14.72 2.30 5.40
C ASN A 22 14.30 1.73 4.04
N THR A 23 14.49 0.42 3.83
CA THR A 23 14.06 -0.26 2.60
C THR A 23 12.54 -0.33 2.51
N ILE A 24 11.87 -0.57 3.64
CA ILE A 24 10.40 -0.60 3.71
C ILE A 24 9.85 0.78 3.34
N THR A 25 10.36 1.83 3.98
CA THR A 25 9.95 3.23 3.74
C THR A 25 10.17 3.65 2.30
N ARG A 26 11.33 3.37 1.70
CA ARG A 26 11.59 3.67 0.28
C ARG A 26 10.62 2.94 -0.64
N SER A 27 10.37 1.67 -0.39
CA SER A 27 9.43 0.89 -1.20
C SER A 27 7.98 1.37 -1.06
N LEU A 28 7.60 1.86 0.13
CA LEU A 28 6.30 2.47 0.39
C LEU A 28 6.16 3.81 -0.34
N ALA A 29 7.17 4.67 -0.25
CA ALA A 29 7.20 5.95 -0.97
C ALA A 29 7.10 5.77 -2.49
N SER A 30 7.81 4.80 -3.08
CA SER A 30 7.70 4.51 -4.52
C SER A 30 6.28 4.07 -4.93
N LYS A 31 5.53 3.41 -4.04
CA LYS A 31 4.11 3.08 -4.29
C LYS A 31 3.23 4.32 -4.20
N TRP A 32 3.43 5.15 -3.16
CA TRP A 32 2.70 6.40 -2.98
C TRP A 32 2.88 7.36 -4.14
N ILE A 33 4.09 7.53 -4.64
CA ILE A 33 4.37 8.38 -5.80
C ILE A 33 3.53 7.92 -7.01
N ARG A 34 3.39 6.60 -7.23
CA ARG A 34 2.57 6.07 -8.33
C ARG A 34 1.07 6.30 -8.13
N ILE A 35 0.59 6.18 -6.89
CA ILE A 35 -0.81 6.45 -6.54
C ILE A 35 -1.10 7.93 -6.75
N LEU A 36 -0.27 8.81 -6.18
CA LEU A 36 -0.41 10.25 -6.30
C LEU A 36 -0.33 10.70 -7.77
N PHE A 37 0.61 10.15 -8.53
CA PHE A 37 0.73 10.42 -9.96
C PHE A 37 -0.51 10.00 -10.75
N ARG A 38 -1.13 8.86 -10.39
CA ARG A 38 -2.40 8.42 -11.00
C ARG A 38 -3.53 9.37 -10.64
N CYS A 39 -3.72 9.67 -9.36
CA CYS A 39 -4.74 10.61 -8.88
C CYS A 39 -4.59 11.99 -9.51
N TRP A 40 -3.35 12.46 -9.67
CA TRP A 40 -3.05 13.71 -10.34
C TRP A 40 -3.44 13.68 -11.82
N LYS A 41 -3.12 12.60 -12.53
CA LYS A 41 -3.46 12.47 -13.95
C LYS A 41 -4.99 12.36 -14.19
N THR A 42 -5.72 11.72 -13.28
CA THR A 42 -7.17 11.53 -13.41
C THR A 42 -8.00 12.61 -12.72
N TYR A 43 -7.37 13.56 -12.01
CA TYR A 43 -8.03 14.56 -11.15
C TYR A 43 -9.04 13.95 -10.17
N THR A 44 -8.84 12.69 -9.79
CA THR A 44 -9.72 11.98 -8.87
C THR A 44 -9.09 11.98 -7.48
N PRO A 45 -9.86 12.33 -6.43
CA PRO A 45 -9.38 12.21 -5.06
C PRO A 45 -8.97 10.77 -4.75
N TYR A 46 -7.97 10.61 -3.88
CA TYR A 46 -7.55 9.29 -3.44
C TYR A 46 -8.66 8.64 -2.61
N ASP A 47 -9.09 7.46 -3.03
CA ASP A 47 -10.04 6.61 -2.31
C ASP A 47 -9.41 5.25 -2.03
N GLU A 48 -9.31 4.93 -0.73
CA GLU A 48 -8.69 3.71 -0.24
C GLU A 48 -9.49 2.47 -0.68
N SER A 49 -10.82 2.56 -0.80
CA SER A 49 -11.67 1.45 -1.20
C SER A 49 -11.42 1.03 -2.66
N THR A 50 -11.22 2.01 -3.54
CA THR A 50 -10.84 1.79 -4.94
C THR A 50 -9.45 1.14 -5.04
N TYR A 51 -8.50 1.56 -4.22
CA TYR A 51 -7.16 0.97 -4.18
C TYR A 51 -7.18 -0.49 -3.68
N LEU A 52 -7.93 -0.78 -2.62
CA LEU A 52 -8.12 -2.13 -2.11
C LEU A 52 -8.82 -3.05 -3.12
N THR A 53 -9.80 -2.53 -3.86
CA THR A 53 -10.50 -3.26 -4.92
C THR A 53 -9.57 -3.58 -6.09
N ALA A 54 -8.74 -2.63 -6.52
CA ALA A 54 -7.71 -2.86 -7.52
C ALA A 54 -6.66 -3.89 -7.05
N LEU A 55 -6.30 -3.87 -5.76
CA LEU A 55 -5.39 -4.83 -5.15
C LEU A 55 -5.98 -6.25 -5.10
N LYS A 56 -7.30 -6.35 -4.80
CA LYS A 56 -8.11 -7.57 -4.85
C LYS A 56 -8.16 -8.16 -6.25
N SER A 57 -8.43 -7.33 -7.25
CA SER A 57 -8.44 -7.72 -8.67
C SER A 57 -7.07 -8.25 -9.13
N LYS A 58 -5.97 -7.63 -8.68
CA LYS A 58 -4.60 -8.07 -9.01
C LYS A 58 -4.09 -9.29 -8.25
N ARG A 59 -4.93 -9.99 -7.46
CA ARG A 59 -4.55 -11.16 -6.63
C ARG A 59 -3.25 -10.93 -5.84
N SER A 60 -3.04 -9.70 -5.37
CA SER A 60 -1.76 -9.35 -4.76
C SER A 60 -1.65 -9.99 -3.37
N PRO A 61 -0.49 -10.59 -3.00
CA PRO A 61 -0.28 -11.27 -1.72
C PRO A 61 -0.37 -10.34 -0.49
N LEU A 62 -0.65 -9.06 -0.72
CA LEU A 62 -0.91 -8.05 0.28
C LEU A 62 -2.26 -8.25 0.98
N LEU A 63 -3.22 -8.91 0.34
CA LEU A 63 -4.54 -9.24 0.93
C LEU A 63 -4.47 -10.32 2.01
N LYS A 64 -3.43 -11.16 2.02
CA LYS A 64 -3.27 -12.19 3.07
C LYS A 64 -3.07 -11.58 4.46
N PHE A 65 -2.62 -10.33 4.54
CA PHE A 65 -2.39 -9.62 5.81
C PHE A 65 -3.54 -8.66 6.15
N THR A 66 -4.60 -8.59 5.34
CA THR A 66 -5.76 -7.71 5.59
C THR A 66 -6.83 -8.36 6.46
N VAL A 67 -6.76 -9.67 6.73
CA VAL A 67 -7.70 -10.43 7.58
C VAL A 67 -7.07 -10.70 8.94
N GLY A 68 -6.74 -9.64 9.65
CA GLY A 68 -6.12 -9.70 10.97
C GLY A 68 -6.15 -8.33 11.62
N SER A 69 -7.38 -7.85 11.85
CA SER A 69 -7.72 -6.63 12.58
C SER A 69 -7.01 -6.56 13.92
#